data_AF-A0AAE3A5I6-F1
#
_entry.id   AF-A0AAE3A5I6-F1
#
_cell.length_a   1.000
_cell.length_b   1.000
_cell.length_c   1.000
_cell.angle_alpha   90.00
_cell.angle_beta   90.00
_cell.angle_gamma   90.00
#
_symmetry.space_group_name_H-M   'P 1'
#
loop_
_entity.id
_entity.type
_entity.pdbx_description
1 polymer ?
#
loop_
_entity_poly.entity_id
_entity_poly.type
_entity_poly.pdbx_seq_one_letter_code
_entity_poly.pdbx_strand_id
1 'polypeptide(L)' 'MANAVISPKFTIEDIHKIREENYEKTKNMTMAEKIAYYNGLGKEAAKEIEKRKTLMHV' A
#
# COMPACT_ATOMS: atom_id res chain seq x y z
N MET A 1 -3.87 10.43 10.42
CA MET A 1 -4.00 10.24 8.96
C MET A 1 -5.12 9.24 8.75
N ALA A 2 -6.17 9.62 8.02
CA ALA A 2 -7.25 8.71 7.68
C ALA A 2 -6.70 7.63 6.75
N ASN A 3 -6.88 6.36 7.11
CA ASN A 3 -6.75 5.27 6.15
C ASN A 3 -8.06 5.22 5.37
N ALA A 4 -7.99 5.09 4.04
CA ALA A 4 -9.17 4.85 3.22
C ALA A 4 -9.97 3.70 3.84
N VAL A 5 -11.24 3.95 4.16
CA VAL A 5 -12.14 2.89 4.61
C VAL A 5 -12.43 2.02 3.39
N ILE A 6 -11.75 0.88 3.34
CA ILE A 6 -11.87 -0.06 2.23
C ILE A 6 -13.07 -0.97 2.47
N SER A 7 -13.96 -1.05 1.49
CA SER A 7 -15.06 -2.01 1.50
C SER A 7 -14.54 -3.45 1.64
N PRO A 8 -15.20 -4.33 2.42
CA PRO A 8 -14.88 -5.76 2.46
C PRO A 8 -14.96 -6.45 1.08
N LYS A 9 -15.70 -5.87 0.12
CA LYS A 9 -15.85 -6.40 -1.25
C LYS A 9 -14.80 -5.87 -2.23
N PHE A 10 -13.92 -4.97 -1.81
CA PHE A 10 -12.89 -4.29 -2.63
C PHE A 10 -13.37 -3.88 -4.02
N THR A 11 -13.97 -2.70 -4.09
CA THR A 11 -14.64 -2.15 -5.27
C THR A 11 -13.71 -1.23 -6.08
N ILE A 12 -14.16 -0.84 -7.28
CA ILE A 12 -13.47 0.16 -8.12
C ILE A 12 -13.34 1.50 -7.37
N GLU A 13 -14.37 1.89 -6.61
CA GLU A 13 -14.36 3.11 -5.80
C GLU A 13 -13.26 3.08 -4.72
N ASP A 14 -13.01 1.91 -4.12
CA ASP A 14 -11.93 1.75 -3.15
C ASP A 14 -10.55 1.98 -3.81
N ILE A 15 -10.37 1.54 -5.06
CA ILE A 15 -9.14 1.80 -5.82
C ILE A 15 -8.95 3.31 -6.05
N HIS A 16 -10.02 4.03 -6.40
CA HIS A 16 -9.96 5.49 -6.59
C HIS A 16 -9.55 6.20 -5.30
N LYS A 17 -10.18 5.86 -4.17
CA LYS A 17 -9.85 6.44 -2.86
C LYS A 17 -8.41 6.16 -2.44
N ILE A 18 -7.93 4.93 -2.61
CA ILE A 18 -6.53 4.58 -2.33
C ILE A 18 -5.57 5.42 -3.20
N ARG A 19 -5.88 5.58 -4.49
CA ARG A 19 -5.05 6.37 -5.40
C ARG A 19 -5.02 7.84 -5.02
N GLU A 20 -6.18 8.40 -4.67
CA GLU A 20 -6.30 9.78 -4.20
C GLU A 20 -5.47 10.01 -2.94
N GLU A 21 -5.60 9.14 -1.93
CA GLU A 21 -4.79 9.24 -0.71
C GLU A 21 -3.29 9.09 -0.97
N ASN A 22 -2.91 8.18 -1.86
CA ASN A 22 -1.51 8.01 -2.23
C ASN A 22 -0.96 9.23 -2.99
N TYR A 23 -1.78 9.87 -3.81
CA TYR A 23 -1.42 11.14 -4.43
C TYR A 23 -1.20 12.21 -3.37
N GLU A 24 -2.17 12.44 -2.48
CA GLU A 24 -2.09 13.44 -1.42
C GLU A 24 -0.89 13.23 -0.48
N LYS A 25 -0.57 11.97 -0.17
CA LYS A 25 0.60 11.61 0.65
C LYS A 25 1.93 11.88 -0.07
N THR A 26 2.00 11.70 -1.39
CA THR A 26 3.26 11.73 -2.14
C THR A 26 3.44 12.95 -3.04
N LYS A 27 2.45 13.84 -3.14
CA LYS A 27 2.46 14.98 -4.11
C LYS A 27 3.58 15.98 -3.86
N ASN A 28 4.03 16.12 -2.62
CA ASN A 28 5.09 17.06 -2.24
C ASN A 28 6.45 16.36 -2.03
N MET A 29 6.54 15.05 -2.26
CA MET A 29 7.81 14.33 -2.13
C MET A 29 8.70 14.61 -3.33
N THR A 30 10.01 14.73 -3.08
CA THR A 30 11.01 14.64 -4.14
C THR A 30 10.98 13.24 -4.77
N MET A 31 11.58 13.11 -5.96
CA MET A 31 11.68 11.82 -6.63
C MET A 31 12.41 10.77 -5.77
N ALA A 32 13.49 11.19 -5.10
CA ALA A 32 14.28 10.30 -4.24
C ALA A 32 13.46 9.78 -3.05
N GLU A 33 12.72 10.67 -2.38
CA GLU A 33 11.82 10.30 -1.28
C GLU A 33 10.70 9.38 -1.76
N LYS A 34 10.14 9.65 -2.94
CA LYS A 34 9.08 8.83 -3.53
C LYS A 34 9.57 7.41 -3.86
N ILE A 35 10.78 7.28 -4.41
CA ILE A 35 11.42 5.98 -4.67
C ILE A 35 11.65 5.23 -3.35
N ALA A 36 12.22 5.90 -2.35
CA ALA A 36 12.47 5.30 -1.05
C ALA A 36 11.17 4.83 -0.37
N TYR A 37 10.11 5.66 -0.45
CA TYR A 37 8.80 5.37 0.08
C TYR A 37 8.19 4.09 -0.52
N TYR A 38 8.10 3.99 -1.85
CA TYR A 38 7.51 2.81 -2.48
C TYR A 38 8.37 1.55 -2.31
N ASN A 39 9.69 1.66 -2.36
CA ASN A 39 10.59 0.52 -2.13
C ASN A 39 10.46 -0.02 -0.69
N GLY A 40 10.34 0.87 0.30
CA GLY A 40 10.11 0.49 1.69
C GLY A 40 8.79 -0.27 1.87
N LEU A 41 7.70 0.28 1.33
CA LEU A 41 6.39 -0.39 1.38
C LEU A 41 6.39 -1.74 0.65
N GLY A 42 7.05 -1.83 -0.52
CA GLY A 42 7.18 -3.07 -1.27
C GLY A 42 7.92 -4.15 -0.50
N LYS A 43 8.98 -3.79 0.23
CA LYS A 43 9.74 -4.72 1.07
C LYS A 43 8.90 -5.27 2.22
N GLU A 44 8.11 -4.43 2.89
CA GLU A 44 7.23 -4.88 3.96
C GLU A 44 6.08 -5.77 3.44
N ALA A 45 5.51 -5.43 2.29
CA ALA A 45 4.51 -6.27 1.64
C ALA A 45 5.07 -7.65 1.27
N ALA A 46 6.30 -7.71 0.73
CA ALA A 46 6.96 -8.96 0.39
C ALA A 46 7.16 -9.87 1.62
N LYS A 47 7.59 -9.31 2.76
CA LYS A 47 7.72 -10.05 4.02
C LYS A 47 6.38 -10.62 4.50
N GLU A 48 5.31 -9.85 4.42
CA GLU A 48 3.98 -10.31 4.85
C GLU A 48 3.45 -11.42 3.93
N ILE A 49 3.69 -11.32 2.61
CA ILE A 49 3.35 -12.38 1.65
C ILE A 49 4.13 -13.66 1.97
N GLU A 50 5.44 -13.55 2.22
CA GLU A 50 6.29 -14.70 2.57
C GLU A 50 5.82 -15.36 3.88
N LYS A 51 5.54 -14.56 4.91
CA LYS A 51 4.99 -15.05 6.18
C LYS A 51 3.69 -15.84 5.98
N ARG A 52 2.76 -15.33 5.18
CA ARG A 52 1.50 -16.03 4.88
C ARG A 52 1.72 -17.31 4.09
N LYS A 53 2.65 -17.31 3.13
CA LYS A 53 3.03 -18.54 2.41
C LYS A 53 3.54 -19.60 3.38
N THR A 54 4.40 -19.24 4.33
CA THR A 54 4.92 -20.20 5.33
C THR A 54 3.82 -20.69 6.28
N LEU A 55 2.91 -19.82 6.71
CA LEU A 55 1.78 -20.17 7.58
C LEU A 55 0.73 -21.06 6.88
N MET A 56 0.62 -20.99 5.55
CA MET A 56 -0.28 -21.84 4.76
C MET A 56 0.30 -23.23 4.42
N HIS A 57 1.59 -23.47 4.66
CA HIS A 57 2.24 -24.76 4.43
C HIS A 57 2.39 -25.60 5.72
N VAL A 58 1.46 -25.47 6.67
CA VAL A 58 1.36 -26.30 7.88
C VAL A 58 0.06 -27.07 7.89
#